data_AF-A0A2I0WPP9-F1
#
_entry.id   AF-A0A2I0WPP9-F1
#
_cell.length_a   1.000
_cell.length_b   1.000
_cell.length_c   1.000
_cell.angle_alpha   90.00
_cell.angle_beta   90.00
_cell.angle_gamma   90.00
#
_symmetry.space_group_name_H-M   'P 1'
#
loop_
_entity.id
_entity.type
_entity.pdbx_description
1 polymer ?
#
loop_
_entity_poly.entity_id
_entity_poly.type
_entity_poly.pdbx_seq_one_letter_code
_entity_poly.pdbx_strand_id
1 'polypeptide(L)'
;MFVPIINEKHWTLLVANMKTKRWDFMDSIPKATHKAIAPEVISHLYDDAKDAFEDDIRTWPIQAIPNLPAQDNNVDCGMFVCKYMKQVIQNNNIDWDIHKNWQSNMALFRAEFAYAIFCSTIR
;
A
#
# COMPACT_ATOMS: atom_id res chain seq x y z
N MET A 1 -10.00 -2.84 -0.06
CA MET A 1 -9.94 -1.37 -0.21
C MET A 1 -8.50 -0.93 -0.05
N PHE A 2 -8.04 0.08 -0.80
CA PHE A 2 -6.69 0.62 -0.73
C PHE A 2 -6.72 2.04 -0.18
N VAL A 3 -5.87 2.32 0.82
CA VAL A 3 -5.73 3.63 1.45
C VAL A 3 -4.24 4.00 1.40
N PRO A 4 -3.79 4.70 0.36
CA PRO A 4 -2.44 5.28 0.33
C PRO A 4 -2.35 6.34 1.43
N ILE A 5 -1.28 6.29 2.22
CA ILE A 5 -1.02 7.27 3.29
C ILE A 5 0.25 8.02 2.93
N ILE A 6 0.15 9.36 2.95
CA ILE A 6 1.32 10.23 2.90
C ILE A 6 1.52 10.77 4.31
N ASN A 7 2.66 10.44 4.92
CA ASN A 7 3.09 11.08 6.14
C ASN A 7 4.44 11.75 5.88
N GLU A 8 4.50 13.06 6.05
CA GLU A 8 5.62 13.92 5.62
C GLU A 8 5.98 13.74 4.14
N LYS A 9 7.03 12.97 3.83
CA LYS A 9 7.54 12.70 2.48
C LYS A 9 7.52 11.21 2.12
N HIS A 10 6.95 10.37 2.99
CA HIS A 10 6.95 8.93 2.81
C HIS A 10 5.55 8.40 2.50
N TRP A 11 5.48 7.53 1.50
CA TRP A 11 4.25 6.86 1.09
C TRP A 11 4.22 5.46 1.69
N THR A 12 3.14 5.16 2.41
CA THR A 12 2.82 3.80 2.86
C THR A 12 1.45 3.40 2.32
N LEU A 13 1.12 2.12 2.40
CA LEU A 13 -0.16 1.60 1.96
C LEU A 13 -0.84 0.85 3.09
N LEU A 14 -2.07 1.25 3.38
CA LEU A 14 -2.98 0.51 4.22
C LEU A 14 -4.00 -0.21 3.34
N VAL A 15 -4.14 -1.53 3.51
CA VAL A 15 -5.06 -2.37 2.74
C VAL A 15 -6.10 -2.97 3.67
N ALA A 16 -7.37 -2.68 3.41
CA ALA A 16 -8.48 -3.33 4.11
C ALA A 16 -8.81 -4.66 3.42
N ASN A 17 -8.61 -5.77 4.12
CA ASN A 17 -9.07 -7.08 3.70
C ASN A 17 -10.46 -7.35 4.28
N MET A 18 -11.49 -7.09 3.47
CA MET A 18 -12.89 -7.23 3.88
C MET A 18 -13.28 -8.67 4.22
N LYS A 19 -12.60 -9.67 3.63
CA LYS A 19 -12.90 -11.09 3.85
C LYS A 19 -12.41 -11.56 5.21
N THR A 20 -11.21 -11.14 5.60
CA THR A 20 -10.57 -11.54 6.86
C THR A 20 -10.70 -10.51 7.96
N LYS A 21 -11.41 -9.39 7.70
CA LYS A 21 -11.66 -8.28 8.63
C LYS A 21 -10.38 -7.82 9.32
N ARG A 22 -9.35 -7.50 8.52
CA ARG A 22 -8.05 -7.00 9.00
C ARG A 22 -7.48 -5.91 8.11
N TRP A 23 -6.52 -5.18 8.65
CA TRP A 23 -5.72 -4.18 7.96
C TRP A 23 -4.30 -4.69 7.74
N ASP A 24 -3.85 -4.65 6.49
CA ASP A 24 -2.49 -4.99 6.08
C ASP A 24 -1.73 -3.67 5.81
N PHE A 25 -0.76 -3.34 6.66
CA PHE A 25 0.09 -2.15 6.55
C PHE A 25 1.38 -2.50 5.82
N MET A 26 1.65 -1.79 4.72
CA MET A 26 2.77 -2.04 3.82
C MET A 26 3.66 -0.79 3.73
N ASP A 27 4.95 -1.01 3.96
CA ASP A 27 5.96 0.04 4.09
C ASP A 27 7.28 -0.42 3.43
N SER A 28 7.70 0.32 2.41
CA SER A 28 8.95 0.07 1.69
C SER A 28 10.20 0.58 2.42
N ILE A 29 10.04 1.41 3.46
CA ILE A 29 11.10 1.85 4.38
C ILE A 29 10.65 1.46 5.80
N PRO A 30 10.72 0.17 6.16
CA PRO A 30 10.11 -0.34 7.38
C PRO A 30 10.63 0.39 8.62
N LYS A 31 9.78 1.22 9.22
CA LYS A 31 10.01 1.82 10.54
C LYS A 31 8.78 1.64 11.40
N ALA A 32 8.99 1.18 12.63
CA ALA A 32 7.89 0.93 13.57
C ALA A 32 6.99 2.17 13.79
N THR A 33 7.59 3.37 13.72
CA THR A 33 6.88 4.65 13.88
C THR A 33 5.93 4.97 12.74
N HIS A 34 6.16 4.48 11.50
CA HIS A 34 5.28 4.77 10.38
C HIS A 34 3.89 4.15 10.56
N LYS A 35 3.79 2.98 11.21
CA LYS A 35 2.51 2.31 11.48
C LYS A 35 1.65 3.07 12.49
N ALA A 36 2.24 3.95 13.30
CA ALA A 36 1.54 4.63 14.39
C ALA A 36 0.40 5.56 13.92
N ILE A 37 0.45 6.03 12.67
CA ILE A 37 -0.60 6.87 12.07
C ILE A 37 -1.84 6.07 11.63
N ALA A 38 -1.72 4.75 11.46
CA ALA A 38 -2.79 3.93 10.87
C ALA A 38 -4.12 3.97 11.67
N PRO A 39 -4.15 3.90 13.01
CA PRO A 39 -5.40 4.00 13.77
C PRO A 39 -6.15 5.32 13.56
N GLU A 40 -5.42 6.44 13.48
CA GLU A 40 -5.99 7.77 13.23
C GLU A 40 -6.61 7.85 11.83
N VAL A 41 -5.88 7.37 10.81
CA VAL A 41 -6.38 7.29 9.43
C VAL A 41 -7.64 6.42 9.33
N ILE A 42 -7.65 5.27 10.01
CA ILE A 42 -8.81 4.36 10.02
C ILE A 42 -10.00 5.02 10.74
N SER A 43 -9.76 5.75 11.83
CA SER A 43 -10.82 6.48 12.53
C SER A 43 -11.47 7.52 11.63
N HIS A 44 -10.67 8.37 10.98
CA HIS A 44 -11.19 9.38 10.05
C HIS A 44 -11.96 8.75 8.88
N LEU A 45 -11.41 7.69 8.29
CA LEU A 45 -12.09 6.95 7.22
C LEU A 45 -13.44 6.37 7.66
N TYR A 46 -13.50 5.84 8.88
CA TYR A 46 -14.75 5.32 9.43
C TYR A 46 -15.74 6.45 9.71
N ASP A 47 -15.30 7.56 10.31
CA ASP A 47 -16.20 8.67 10.61
C ASP A 47 -16.82 9.28 9.33
N ASP A 48 -16.05 9.36 8.24
CA ASP A 48 -16.49 9.89 6.94
C ASP A 48 -17.38 8.92 6.16
N ALA A 49 -17.20 7.60 6.34
CA ALA A 49 -17.82 6.59 5.48
C ALA A 49 -18.44 5.40 6.25
N LYS A 50 -18.81 5.57 7.53
CA LYS A 50 -19.37 4.50 8.37
C LYS A 50 -20.57 3.80 7.73
N ASP A 51 -21.40 4.53 6.99
CA ASP A 51 -22.61 4.00 6.35
C ASP A 51 -22.28 3.09 5.14
N ALA A 52 -21.02 3.09 4.68
CA ALA A 52 -20.53 2.20 3.63
C ALA A 52 -19.97 0.86 4.17
N PHE A 53 -19.91 0.68 5.49
CA PHE A 53 -19.36 -0.51 6.14
C PHE A 53 -20.42 -1.22 6.98
N GLU A 54 -20.47 -2.56 6.89
CA GLU A 54 -21.34 -3.40 7.72
C GLU A 54 -20.82 -3.55 9.16
N ASP A 55 -19.51 -3.36 9.36
CA ASP A 55 -18.81 -3.52 10.63
C ASP A 55 -18.05 -2.25 11.00
N ASP A 56 -17.72 -2.10 12.29
CA ASP A 56 -16.76 -1.09 12.73
C ASP A 56 -15.32 -1.48 12.34
N ILE A 57 -14.85 -0.94 11.22
CA ILE A 57 -13.51 -1.21 10.67
C ILE A 57 -12.36 -0.80 11.61
N ARG A 58 -12.62 0.05 12.61
CA ARG A 58 -11.61 0.46 13.62
C ARG A 58 -11.25 -0.69 14.56
N THR A 59 -12.12 -1.68 14.69
CA THR A 59 -11.90 -2.86 15.54
C THR A 59 -10.98 -3.91 14.89
N TRP A 60 -10.74 -3.78 13.58
CA TRP A 60 -9.96 -4.77 12.83
C TRP A 60 -8.46 -4.67 13.17
N PRO A 61 -7.75 -5.79 13.34
CA PRO A 61 -6.33 -5.77 13.69
C PRO A 61 -5.47 -5.22 12.55
N ILE A 62 -4.42 -4.46 12.90
CA ILE A 62 -3.44 -3.88 11.96
C ILE A 62 -2.14 -4.68 11.98
N GLN A 63 -1.86 -5.38 10.89
CA GLN A 63 -0.70 -6.25 10.72
C GLN A 63 0.33 -5.62 9.79
N ALA A 64 1.61 -5.74 10.13
CA ALA A 64 2.69 -5.47 9.19
C ALA A 64 2.92 -6.72 8.33
N ILE A 65 3.20 -6.52 7.05
CA ILE A 65 3.42 -7.65 6.14
C ILE A 65 4.91 -8.03 6.14
N PRO A 66 5.24 -9.28 6.50
CA PRO A 66 6.61 -9.73 6.51
C PRO A 66 7.16 -9.79 5.09
N ASN A 67 8.49 -9.68 4.97
CA ASN A 67 9.22 -9.86 3.73
C ASN A 67 8.80 -8.95 2.56
N LEU A 68 8.13 -7.82 2.80
CA LEU A 68 7.89 -6.85 1.74
C LEU A 68 9.20 -6.45 1.04
N PRO A 69 9.18 -6.27 -0.29
CA PRO A 69 10.26 -5.60 -1.01
C PRO A 69 10.50 -4.21 -0.41
N ALA A 70 11.73 -3.92 -0.02
CA ALA A 70 12.11 -2.62 0.55
C ALA A 70 12.86 -1.79 -0.50
N GLN A 71 12.79 -0.47 -0.34
CA GLN A 71 13.56 0.46 -1.16
C GLN A 71 14.90 0.79 -0.51
N ASP A 72 15.87 1.22 -1.30
CA ASP A 72 17.20 1.66 -0.84
C ASP A 72 17.44 3.18 -1.01
N ASN A 73 16.42 3.91 -1.47
CA ASN A 73 16.46 5.36 -1.68
C ASN A 73 15.26 6.07 -1.04
N ASN A 74 15.07 7.37 -1.28
CA ASN A 74 14.00 8.17 -0.67
C ASN A 74 12.95 8.69 -1.67
N VAL A 75 12.94 8.20 -2.92
CA VAL A 75 12.08 8.72 -3.99
C VAL A 75 11.14 7.67 -4.58
N ASP A 76 11.40 6.38 -4.36
CA ASP A 76 10.63 5.29 -4.96
C ASP A 76 9.42 4.83 -4.14
N CYS A 77 9.17 5.36 -2.94
CA CYS A 77 8.09 4.89 -2.05
C CYS A 77 6.71 4.89 -2.73
N GLY A 78 6.41 5.91 -3.55
CA GLY A 78 5.18 5.95 -4.34
C GLY A 78 5.08 4.81 -5.36
N MET A 79 6.19 4.48 -6.04
CA MET A 79 6.23 3.34 -6.98
C MET A 79 6.09 1.99 -6.28
N PHE A 80 6.69 1.83 -5.10
CA PHE A 80 6.49 0.63 -4.27
C PHE A 80 5.02 0.49 -3.87
N VAL A 81 4.37 1.57 -3.42
CA VAL A 81 2.93 1.58 -3.11
C VAL A 81 2.08 1.14 -4.32
N CYS A 82 2.34 1.66 -5.53
CA CYS A 82 1.65 1.23 -6.74
C CYS A 82 1.88 -0.26 -7.06
N LYS A 83 3.13 -0.75 -6.91
CA LYS A 83 3.45 -2.16 -7.15
C LYS A 83 2.81 -3.08 -6.10
N TYR A 84 2.75 -2.68 -4.84
CA TYR A 84 2.03 -3.41 -3.79
C TYR A 84 0.54 -3.56 -4.15
N MET A 85 -0.13 -2.46 -4.52
CA MET A 85 -1.53 -2.52 -4.97
C MET A 85 -1.71 -3.49 -6.14
N LYS A 86 -0.82 -3.42 -7.13
CA LYS A 86 -0.85 -4.33 -8.28
C LYS A 86 -0.78 -5.80 -7.84
N GLN A 87 0.14 -6.17 -6.94
CA GLN A 87 0.25 -7.54 -6.45
C GLN A 87 -0.98 -7.99 -5.65
N VAL A 88 -1.53 -7.13 -4.80
CA VAL A 88 -2.74 -7.39 -4.00
C VAL A 88 -3.96 -7.62 -4.88
N ILE A 89 -4.09 -6.89 -5.98
CA ILE A 89 -5.21 -7.07 -6.93
C ILE A 89 -5.05 -8.37 -7.71
N GLN A 90 -3.82 -8.67 -8.16
CA GLN A 90 -3.58 -9.75 -9.11
C GLN A 90 -3.51 -11.13 -8.47
N ASN A 91 -3.18 -11.23 -7.18
CA ASN A 91 -2.90 -12.50 -6.53
C ASN A 91 -3.69 -12.64 -5.23
N ASN A 92 -4.32 -13.81 -5.05
CA ASN A 92 -4.99 -14.15 -3.80
C ASN A 92 -4.01 -14.53 -2.67
N ASN A 93 -2.81 -15.00 -3.04
CA ASN A 93 -1.72 -15.32 -2.12
C ASN A 93 -0.41 -14.84 -2.75
N ILE A 94 0.31 -13.95 -2.05
CA ILE A 94 1.52 -13.31 -2.58
C ILE A 94 2.72 -13.84 -1.82
N ASP A 95 3.65 -14.43 -2.55
CA ASP A 95 5.00 -14.62 -2.08
C ASP A 95 5.78 -13.31 -2.30
N TRP A 96 6.16 -12.63 -1.23
CA TRP A 96 6.90 -11.36 -1.33
C TRP A 96 8.40 -11.57 -1.55
N ASP A 97 8.92 -12.77 -1.30
CA ASP A 97 10.34 -13.06 -1.44
C ASP A 97 10.77 -13.13 -2.92
N ILE A 98 9.87 -13.47 -3.84
CA ILE A 98 10.13 -13.40 -5.30
C ILE A 98 10.23 -11.96 -5.83
N HIS A 99 9.94 -10.96 -5.01
CA HIS A 99 9.88 -9.56 -5.40
C HIS A 99 11.02 -8.69 -4.82
N LYS A 100 12.01 -9.31 -4.16
CA LYS A 100 13.12 -8.60 -3.51
C LYS A 100 13.98 -7.77 -4.46
N ASN A 101 13.95 -8.05 -5.76
CA ASN A 101 14.70 -7.33 -6.79
C ASN A 101 13.97 -6.10 -7.36
N TRP A 102 12.87 -5.65 -6.77
CA TRP A 102 12.12 -4.50 -7.31
C TRP A 102 12.95 -3.24 -7.43
N GLN A 103 13.81 -2.97 -6.45
CA GLN A 103 14.62 -1.76 -6.42
C GLN A 103 15.51 -1.60 -7.66
N SER A 104 16.13 -2.69 -8.14
CA SER A 104 16.96 -2.65 -9.36
C SER A 104 16.15 -2.43 -10.64
N ASN A 105 14.84 -2.64 -10.60
CA ASN A 105 13.93 -2.46 -11.72
C ASN A 105 13.15 -1.14 -11.66
N MET A 106 13.39 -0.26 -10.67
CA MET A 106 12.58 0.96 -10.49
C MET A 106 12.63 1.91 -11.68
N ALA A 107 13.77 2.00 -12.39
CA ALA A 107 13.86 2.80 -13.61
C ALA A 107 12.89 2.31 -14.70
N LEU A 108 12.85 0.99 -14.93
CA LEU A 108 11.91 0.37 -15.86
C LEU A 108 10.46 0.59 -15.39
N PHE A 109 10.18 0.35 -14.11
CA PHE A 109 8.82 0.48 -13.57
C PHE A 109 8.28 1.90 -13.66
N ARG A 110 9.12 2.92 -13.45
CA ARG A 110 8.74 4.33 -13.64
C ARG A 110 8.40 4.61 -15.11
N ALA A 111 9.20 4.10 -16.04
CA ALA A 111 8.94 4.24 -17.47
C ALA A 111 7.63 3.55 -17.89
N GLU A 112 7.40 2.31 -17.44
CA GLU A 112 6.15 1.58 -17.66
C GLU A 112 4.93 2.33 -17.12
N PHE A 113 5.04 2.88 -15.91
CA PHE A 113 3.97 3.63 -15.27
C PHE A 113 3.65 4.93 -16.01
N ALA A 114 4.68 5.70 -16.39
CA ALA A 114 4.52 6.91 -17.20
C ALA A 114 3.86 6.61 -18.56
N TYR A 115 4.30 5.54 -19.23
CA TYR A 115 3.71 5.08 -20.49
C TYR A 115 2.24 4.68 -20.31
N ALA A 116 1.90 3.94 -19.26
CA ALA A 116 0.53 3.56 -18.96
C ALA A 116 -0.40 4.76 -18.70
N ILE A 117 0.08 5.80 -18.01
CA ILE A 117 -0.67 7.05 -17.83
C ILE A 117 -0.89 7.74 -19.19
N PHE A 118 0.17 7.86 -19.98
CA PHE A 118 0.11 8.54 -21.27
C PHE A 118 -0.89 7.87 -22.22
N CYS A 119 -0.83 6.54 -22.35
CA CYS A 119 -1.73 5.77 -23.21
C CYS A 119 -3.17 5.65 -22.69
N SER A 120 -3.41 5.85 -21.39
CA SER A 120 -4.77 5.83 -20.83
C SER A 120 -5.46 7.19 -20.90
N THR A 121 -4.68 8.28 -20.91
CA THR A 121 -5.20 9.67 -20.90
C THR A 121 -5.44 10.22 -22.31
N ILE A 122 -4.67 9.77 -23.30
CA ILE A 122 -4.86 10.15 -24.71
C ILE A 122 -5.67 9.05 -25.38
N ARG A 123 -7.00 9.16 -25.32
CA ARG A 123 -7.95 8.40 -26.14
C ARG A 123 -8.89 9.35 -26.85
#